data_AF-A0A507FPN6-F1
#
_entry.id   AF-A0A507FPN6-F1
#
_cell.length_a   1.000
_cell.length_b   1.000
_cell.length_c   1.000
_cell.angle_alpha   90.00
_cell.angle_beta   90.00
_cell.angle_gamma   90.00
#
_symmetry.space_group_name_H-M   'P 1'
#
loop_
_entity.id
_entity.type
_entity.pdbx_description
1 polymer ?
#
loop_
_entity_poly.entity_id
_entity_poly.type
_entity_poly.pdbx_seq_one_letter_code
_entity_poly.pdbx_strand_id
1 'polypeptide(L)'
;MLQHLKRHLQRNQQQVAGLQGITIKNVRGKEYDLVRETENKAVIFVNIASKCGFARQYDGLEALYKKYKDQGLLIIGVPSNDFKQEPTDGESCRLNYGVSFPLMEKCHVNGPDATPLYVHLRSQAPVPLVGDAIQWNFEKFLLGKNGKVIGRFAPVFDASFLAGYVEKELGISKRSPWNDFVESAKNELSIAVSIVFGIVIKFVQLFVK
;
A
#
# COMPACT_ATOMS: atom_id res chain seq x y z
N MET A 1 -22.55 20.86 -1.07
CA MET A 1 -22.31 19.94 -2.21
C MET A 1 -21.20 20.44 -3.15
N LEU A 2 -21.32 21.61 -3.79
CA LEU A 2 -20.31 22.14 -4.74
C LEU A 2 -18.88 22.32 -4.17
N GLN A 3 -18.74 22.80 -2.92
CA GLN A 3 -17.42 22.91 -2.26
C GLN A 3 -16.82 21.54 -1.91
N HIS A 4 -17.65 20.50 -1.75
CA HIS A 4 -17.19 19.14 -1.51
C HIS A 4 -16.71 18.52 -2.84
N LEU A 5 -17.46 18.74 -3.91
CA LEU A 5 -17.10 18.34 -5.27
C LEU A 5 -15.80 19.00 -5.75
N LYS A 6 -15.64 20.32 -5.54
CA LYS A 6 -14.40 21.05 -5.87
C LYS A 6 -13.20 20.51 -5.10
N ARG A 7 -13.37 20.17 -3.81
CA ARG A 7 -12.31 19.55 -3.00
C ARG A 7 -11.97 18.13 -3.46
N HIS A 8 -12.95 17.34 -3.90
CA HIS A 8 -12.69 16.04 -4.51
C HIS A 8 -11.96 16.16 -5.85
N LEU A 9 -12.35 17.09 -6.71
CA LEU A 9 -11.68 17.35 -7.99
C LEU A 9 -10.25 17.86 -7.80
N GLN A 10 -10.02 18.76 -6.83
CA GLN A 10 -8.67 19.23 -6.48
C GLN A 10 -7.81 18.13 -5.83
N ARG A 11 -8.39 17.27 -4.97
CA ARG A 11 -7.70 16.10 -4.40
C ARG A 11 -7.34 15.08 -5.48
N ASN A 12 -8.24 14.80 -6.42
CA ASN A 12 -7.94 13.94 -7.57
C ASN A 12 -6.86 14.57 -8.47
N GLN A 13 -6.88 15.88 -8.73
CA GLN A 13 -5.81 16.55 -9.47
C GLN A 13 -4.44 16.47 -8.77
N GLN A 14 -4.42 16.48 -7.43
CA GLN A 14 -3.18 16.40 -6.66
C GLN A 14 -2.71 14.96 -6.43
N GLN A 15 -3.61 13.99 -6.50
CA GLN A 15 -3.36 12.53 -6.47
C GLN A 15 -2.54 12.06 -7.68
N VAL A 16 -2.79 12.64 -8.86
CA VAL A 16 -2.09 12.26 -10.09
C VAL A 16 -0.70 12.91 -10.19
N ALA A 17 -0.48 14.05 -9.55
CA ALA A 17 0.65 14.92 -9.85
C ALA A 17 2.04 14.30 -9.57
N GLY A 18 2.16 13.36 -8.63
CA GLY A 18 3.45 12.75 -8.27
C GLY A 18 3.96 11.72 -9.28
N LEU A 19 3.06 10.93 -9.88
CA LEU A 19 3.41 9.85 -10.80
C LEU A 19 3.03 10.16 -12.26
N GLN A 20 2.37 11.30 -12.52
CA GLN A 20 1.98 11.70 -13.88
C GLN A 20 3.20 11.80 -14.80
N GLY A 21 3.11 11.18 -15.98
CA GLY A 21 4.16 11.22 -16.99
C GLY A 21 5.36 10.31 -16.69
N ILE A 22 5.39 9.61 -15.56
CA ILE A 22 6.40 8.58 -15.27
C ILE A 22 6.00 7.30 -15.98
N THR A 23 6.84 6.86 -16.92
CA THR A 23 6.64 5.60 -17.65
C THR A 23 7.60 4.55 -17.12
N ILE A 24 7.08 3.35 -16.83
CA ILE A 24 7.86 2.15 -16.50
C ILE A 24 7.22 0.95 -17.19
N LYS A 25 8.01 -0.09 -17.44
CA LYS A 25 7.54 -1.34 -18.05
C LYS A 25 7.50 -2.45 -17.01
N ASN A 26 6.57 -3.38 -17.18
CA ASN A 26 6.55 -4.63 -16.41
C ASN A 26 7.56 -5.63 -16.97
N VAL A 27 7.83 -6.72 -16.24
CA VAL A 27 8.75 -7.80 -16.66
C VAL A 27 8.45 -8.43 -18.04
N ARG A 28 7.31 -8.13 -18.67
CA ARG A 28 6.95 -8.57 -20.03
C ARG A 28 7.21 -7.51 -21.09
N GLY A 29 7.86 -6.40 -20.76
CA GLY A 29 8.13 -5.28 -21.66
C GLY A 29 6.94 -4.40 -22.00
N LYS A 30 5.79 -4.60 -21.33
CA LYS A 30 4.61 -3.78 -21.53
C LYS A 30 4.63 -2.59 -20.59
N GLU A 31 4.28 -1.40 -21.09
CA GLU A 31 4.07 -0.22 -20.26
C GLU A 31 3.09 -0.52 -19.13
N TYR A 32 3.47 -0.10 -17.93
CA TYR A 32 2.69 -0.23 -16.72
C TYR A 32 2.15 1.16 -16.37
N ASP A 33 0.83 1.33 -16.50
CA ASP A 33 0.15 2.59 -16.23
C ASP A 33 0.11 2.86 -14.71
N LEU A 34 1.19 3.44 -14.19
CA LEU A 34 1.35 3.70 -12.77
C LEU A 34 0.19 4.52 -12.20
N VAL A 35 -0.27 5.53 -12.93
CA VAL A 35 -1.36 6.41 -12.48
C VAL A 35 -2.62 5.60 -12.25
N ARG A 36 -3.05 4.83 -13.26
CA ARG A 36 -4.25 4.00 -13.16
C ARG A 36 -4.11 2.90 -12.12
N GLU A 37 -2.97 2.22 -12.10
CA GLU A 37 -2.77 1.06 -11.23
C GLU A 37 -2.66 1.44 -9.75
N THR A 38 -2.20 2.66 -9.45
CA THR A 38 -2.04 3.17 -8.08
C THR A 38 -3.22 3.99 -7.56
N GLU A 39 -4.22 4.24 -8.41
CA GLU A 39 -5.37 5.07 -8.05
C GLU A 39 -6.07 4.56 -6.79
N ASN A 40 -6.19 5.45 -5.79
CA ASN A 40 -6.80 5.19 -4.47
C ASN A 40 -6.19 4.01 -3.67
N LYS A 41 -4.94 3.61 -3.97
CA LYS A 41 -4.24 2.53 -3.28
C LYS A 41 -3.10 3.05 -2.41
N ALA A 42 -2.84 2.38 -1.29
CA ALA A 42 -1.56 2.50 -0.60
C ALA A 42 -0.54 1.68 -1.41
N VAL A 43 0.61 2.27 -1.74
CA VAL A 43 1.57 1.63 -2.66
C VAL A 43 2.92 1.47 -2.00
N ILE A 44 3.47 0.26 -2.01
CA ILE A 44 4.85 -0.01 -1.62
C ILE A 44 5.68 -0.25 -2.88
N PHE A 45 6.60 0.65 -3.19
CA PHE A 45 7.68 0.37 -4.13
C PHE A 45 8.87 -0.23 -3.37
N VAL A 46 9.46 -1.30 -3.88
CA VAL A 46 10.64 -1.94 -3.29
C VAL A 46 11.66 -2.26 -4.38
N ASN A 47 12.91 -1.79 -4.24
CA ASN A 47 13.98 -2.19 -5.15
C ASN A 47 14.45 -3.59 -4.76
N ILE A 48 14.29 -4.57 -5.64
CA ILE A 48 14.54 -5.97 -5.32
C ILE A 48 15.75 -6.52 -6.05
N ALA A 49 16.33 -7.58 -5.49
CA ALA A 49 17.42 -8.34 -6.10
C ALA A 49 17.35 -9.81 -5.69
N SER A 50 17.79 -10.70 -6.58
CA SER A 50 17.72 -12.15 -6.47
C SER A 50 18.77 -12.73 -5.53
N LYS A 51 20.01 -12.27 -5.64
CA LYS A 51 21.19 -12.77 -4.90
C LYS A 51 21.52 -11.86 -3.71
N CYS A 52 20.49 -11.40 -2.99
CA CYS A 52 20.61 -10.50 -1.85
C CYS A 52 20.28 -11.23 -0.54
N GLY A 53 21.00 -10.92 0.55
CA GLY A 53 20.71 -11.47 1.89
C GLY A 53 19.32 -11.11 2.42
N PHE A 54 18.68 -10.09 1.86
CA PHE A 54 17.31 -9.70 2.16
C PHE A 54 16.24 -10.39 1.31
N ALA A 55 16.63 -11.28 0.38
CA ALA A 55 15.68 -12.06 -0.43
C ALA A 55 14.72 -12.91 0.42
N ARG A 56 15.10 -13.26 1.66
CA ARG A 56 14.17 -13.88 2.64
C ARG A 56 12.92 -13.05 2.94
N GLN A 57 12.91 -11.76 2.60
CA GLN A 57 11.75 -10.88 2.80
C GLN A 57 10.67 -11.04 1.74
N TYR A 58 10.92 -11.72 0.61
CA TYR A 58 9.89 -11.95 -0.42
C TYR A 58 8.64 -12.60 0.17
N ASP A 59 8.79 -13.62 1.01
CA ASP A 59 7.67 -14.32 1.63
C ASP A 59 6.86 -13.40 2.55
N GLY A 60 7.53 -12.54 3.32
CA GLY A 60 6.87 -11.56 4.18
C GLY A 60 6.13 -10.50 3.39
N LEU A 61 6.73 -9.98 2.32
CA LEU A 61 6.09 -9.01 1.42
C LEU A 61 4.89 -9.62 0.69
N GLU A 62 5.01 -10.86 0.25
CA GLU A 62 3.94 -11.61 -0.39
C GLU A 62 2.77 -11.87 0.58
N ALA A 63 3.06 -12.26 1.82
CA ALA A 63 2.05 -12.44 2.85
C ALA A 63 1.32 -11.12 3.16
N LEU A 64 2.07 -10.02 3.29
CA LEU A 64 1.52 -8.67 3.49
C LEU A 64 0.63 -8.27 2.30
N TYR A 65 1.10 -8.49 1.07
CA TYR A 65 0.34 -8.20 -0.13
C TYR A 65 -0.95 -9.00 -0.20
N LYS A 66 -0.88 -10.33 -0.06
CA LYS A 66 -2.06 -11.21 -0.04
C LYS A 66 -3.06 -10.80 1.02
N LYS A 67 -2.60 -10.38 2.20
CA LYS A 67 -3.45 -9.96 3.31
C LYS A 67 -4.22 -8.67 2.99
N TYR A 68 -3.56 -7.69 2.37
CA TYR A 68 -4.11 -6.34 2.23
C TYR A 68 -4.48 -5.87 0.82
N LYS A 69 -4.19 -6.66 -0.21
CA LYS A 69 -4.43 -6.26 -1.61
C LYS A 69 -5.88 -5.90 -1.89
N ASP A 70 -6.82 -6.66 -1.35
CA ASP A 70 -8.26 -6.47 -1.57
C ASP A 70 -8.81 -5.29 -0.75
N GLN A 71 -8.06 -4.79 0.26
CA GLN A 71 -8.38 -3.54 0.96
C GLN A 71 -7.63 -2.32 0.39
N GLY A 72 -6.91 -2.48 -0.72
CA GLY A 72 -6.27 -1.38 -1.43
C GLY A 72 -4.77 -1.23 -1.19
N LEU A 73 -4.06 -2.27 -0.74
CA LEU A 73 -2.60 -2.31 -0.82
C LEU A 73 -2.14 -2.74 -2.23
N LEU A 74 -1.15 -2.05 -2.77
CA LEU A 74 -0.38 -2.49 -3.92
C LEU A 74 1.10 -2.56 -3.54
N ILE A 75 1.75 -3.69 -3.80
CA ILE A 75 3.21 -3.76 -3.76
C ILE A 75 3.70 -3.80 -5.22
N ILE A 76 4.78 -3.10 -5.53
CA ILE A 76 5.45 -3.14 -6.83
C ILE A 76 6.92 -3.42 -6.59
N GLY A 77 7.38 -4.58 -7.06
CA GLY A 77 8.79 -4.94 -7.05
C GLY A 77 9.50 -4.37 -8.26
N VAL A 78 10.60 -3.65 -8.03
CA VAL A 78 11.42 -3.07 -9.10
C VAL A 78 12.82 -3.67 -9.05
N PRO A 79 13.15 -4.65 -9.90
CA PRO A 79 14.48 -5.24 -9.92
C PRO A 79 15.55 -4.19 -10.23
N SER A 80 16.70 -4.27 -9.55
CA SER A 80 17.84 -3.39 -9.85
C SER A 80 19.17 -4.10 -9.63
N ASN A 81 20.12 -3.86 -10.54
CA ASN A 81 21.48 -4.36 -10.42
C ASN A 81 22.50 -3.28 -10.01
N ASP A 82 22.05 -2.14 -9.49
CA ASP A 82 22.95 -1.07 -9.03
C ASP A 82 23.87 -1.55 -7.90
N PHE A 83 23.40 -2.51 -7.10
CA PHE A 83 24.14 -3.11 -5.99
C PHE A 83 24.74 -4.49 -6.33
N LYS A 84 24.85 -4.84 -7.62
CA LYS A 84 25.54 -6.04 -8.13
C LYS A 84 25.02 -7.38 -7.58
N GLN A 85 23.71 -7.46 -7.30
CA GLN A 85 23.04 -8.63 -6.73
C GLN A 85 21.84 -9.12 -7.56
N GLU A 86 21.56 -8.47 -8.69
CA GLU A 86 20.51 -8.91 -9.62
C GLU A 86 21.15 -9.42 -10.90
N PRO A 87 20.94 -10.69 -11.27
CA PRO A 87 21.56 -11.28 -12.45
C PRO A 87 21.39 -10.44 -13.74
N THR A 88 22.44 -10.41 -14.55
CA THR A 88 22.37 -9.91 -15.92
C THR A 88 21.71 -10.93 -16.84
N ASP A 89 21.26 -10.47 -18.00
CA ASP A 89 20.48 -11.29 -18.92
C ASP A 89 21.25 -12.55 -19.32
N GLY A 90 20.57 -13.71 -19.31
CA GLY A 90 21.16 -15.03 -19.58
C GLY A 90 21.40 -15.91 -18.34
N GLU A 91 21.35 -15.35 -17.13
CA GLU A 91 21.30 -16.14 -15.89
C GLU A 91 19.83 -16.46 -15.52
N SER A 92 19.59 -17.67 -14.98
CA SER A 92 18.25 -18.14 -14.58
C SER A 92 17.68 -17.31 -13.40
N CYS A 93 17.09 -16.15 -13.69
CA CYS A 93 16.22 -15.45 -12.74
C CYS A 93 14.95 -16.28 -12.52
N ARG A 94 14.53 -16.46 -11.26
CA ARG A 94 13.17 -16.94 -11.00
C ARG A 94 12.21 -15.94 -11.66
N LEU A 95 11.39 -16.41 -12.61
CA LEU A 95 10.51 -15.53 -13.40
C LEU A 95 9.69 -14.55 -12.54
N ASN A 96 9.25 -14.96 -11.34
CA ASN A 96 8.42 -14.15 -10.46
C ASN A 96 8.82 -14.18 -8.97
N TYR A 97 10.02 -14.63 -8.59
CA TYR A 97 10.48 -14.70 -7.17
C TYR A 97 9.57 -15.43 -6.15
N GLY A 98 8.48 -16.09 -6.59
CA GLY A 98 7.47 -16.68 -5.70
C GLY A 98 6.40 -15.68 -5.22
N VAL A 99 6.39 -14.46 -5.77
CA VAL A 99 5.44 -13.41 -5.38
C VAL A 99 4.33 -13.23 -6.42
N SER A 100 3.19 -12.70 -5.96
CA SER A 100 2.02 -12.43 -6.79
C SER A 100 1.81 -10.94 -7.08
N PHE A 101 2.57 -10.07 -6.42
CA PHE A 101 2.53 -8.64 -6.71
C PHE A 101 3.27 -8.30 -8.03
N PRO A 102 2.88 -7.23 -8.73
CA PRO A 102 3.52 -6.81 -9.97
C PRO A 102 5.02 -6.58 -9.86
N LEU A 103 5.76 -7.05 -10.87
CA LEU A 103 7.19 -6.84 -11.05
C LEU A 103 7.46 -5.99 -12.29
N MET A 104 8.36 -5.02 -12.15
CA MET A 104 8.80 -4.13 -13.21
C MET A 104 10.02 -4.70 -13.95
N GLU A 105 10.36 -4.12 -15.10
CA GLU A 105 11.66 -4.37 -15.71
C GLU A 105 12.78 -3.91 -14.79
N LYS A 106 13.93 -4.59 -14.92
CA LYS A 106 15.15 -4.22 -14.23
C LYS A 106 15.56 -2.79 -14.61
N CYS A 107 15.87 -1.97 -13.62
CA CYS A 107 16.21 -0.57 -13.84
C CYS A 107 17.29 -0.03 -12.90
N HIS A 108 17.80 1.15 -13.23
CA HIS A 108 18.66 1.92 -12.32
C HIS A 108 17.81 2.71 -11.32
N VAL A 109 18.25 2.72 -10.07
CA VAL A 109 17.62 3.43 -8.94
C VAL A 109 18.43 4.65 -8.51
N ASN A 110 19.72 4.65 -8.82
CA ASN A 110 20.67 5.74 -8.56
C ASN A 110 21.39 6.19 -9.83
N GLY A 111 22.13 7.30 -9.72
CA GLY A 111 22.97 7.82 -10.80
C GLY A 111 22.18 8.55 -11.90
N PRO A 112 22.88 8.95 -12.98
CA PRO A 112 22.28 9.71 -14.09
C PRO A 112 21.25 8.89 -14.87
N ASP A 113 21.38 7.57 -14.88
CA ASP A 113 20.48 6.65 -15.57
C ASP A 113 19.29 6.20 -14.70
N ALA A 114 19.17 6.73 -13.47
CA ALA A 114 18.07 6.41 -12.58
C ALA A 114 16.73 6.66 -13.27
N THR A 115 15.81 5.70 -13.14
CA THR A 115 14.48 5.87 -13.72
C THR A 115 13.76 7.10 -13.15
N PRO A 116 12.89 7.76 -13.92
CA PRO A 116 12.11 8.89 -13.42
C PRO A 116 11.30 8.55 -12.16
N LEU A 117 10.87 7.29 -12.03
CA LEU A 117 10.24 6.76 -10.81
C LEU A 117 11.15 6.93 -9.59
N TYR A 118 12.38 6.39 -9.62
CA TYR A 118 13.28 6.47 -8.47
C TYR A 118 13.82 7.87 -8.23
N VAL A 119 14.00 8.69 -9.26
CA VAL A 119 14.31 10.12 -9.10
C VAL A 119 13.20 10.81 -8.31
N HIS A 120 11.93 10.58 -8.67
CA HIS A 120 10.78 11.12 -7.95
C HIS A 120 10.74 10.62 -6.50
N LEU A 121 10.78 9.31 -6.27
CA LEU A 121 10.68 8.72 -4.93
C LEU A 121 11.77 9.21 -3.98
N ARG A 122 13.04 9.24 -4.45
CA ARG A 122 14.18 9.72 -3.66
C ARG A 122 14.02 11.20 -3.28
N SER A 123 13.58 12.04 -4.22
CA SER A 123 13.39 13.48 -3.99
C SER A 123 12.35 13.81 -2.91
N GLN A 124 11.34 12.96 -2.74
CA GLN A 124 10.25 13.16 -1.77
C GLN A 124 10.61 12.72 -0.35
N ALA A 125 11.63 11.87 -0.20
CA ALA A 125 12.06 11.34 1.09
C ALA A 125 13.60 11.25 1.18
N PRO A 126 14.32 12.39 1.18
CA PRO A 126 15.75 12.40 1.46
C PRO A 126 16.02 11.96 2.90
N VAL A 127 17.13 11.25 3.11
CA VAL A 127 17.60 10.85 4.44
C VAL A 127 18.54 11.93 4.98
N PRO A 128 18.27 12.51 6.16
CA PRO A 128 19.15 13.53 6.75
C PRO A 128 20.60 13.05 6.81
N LEU A 129 21.53 13.93 6.43
CA LEU A 129 22.99 13.70 6.43
C LEU A 129 23.51 12.63 5.44
N VAL A 130 22.64 11.83 4.83
CA VAL A 130 22.98 10.80 3.83
C VAL A 130 22.64 11.26 2.41
N GLY A 131 21.61 12.09 2.26
CA GLY A 131 21.09 12.52 0.97
C GLY A 131 19.95 11.61 0.50
N ASP A 132 19.69 11.59 -0.80
CA ASP A 132 18.51 10.94 -1.36
C ASP A 132 18.81 9.57 -1.99
N ALA A 133 20.07 9.23 -2.27
CA ALA A 133 20.48 8.00 -2.92
C ALA A 133 19.92 6.74 -2.21
N ILE A 134 19.49 5.74 -2.99
CA ILE A 134 19.15 4.41 -2.46
C ILE A 134 20.42 3.79 -1.91
N GLN A 135 20.39 3.29 -0.68
CA GLN A 135 21.59 2.81 -0.01
C GLN A 135 21.85 1.33 -0.29
N TRP A 136 20.79 0.54 -0.50
CA TRP A 136 20.92 -0.90 -0.76
C TRP A 136 19.65 -1.50 -1.38
N ASN A 137 19.71 -2.79 -1.74
CA ASN A 137 18.54 -3.58 -2.08
C ASN A 137 17.55 -3.69 -0.92
N PHE A 138 16.26 -3.84 -1.25
CA PHE A 138 15.13 -3.93 -0.33
C PHE A 138 14.82 -2.64 0.43
N GLU A 139 15.21 -1.49 -0.08
CA GLU A 139 14.69 -0.21 0.38
C GLU A 139 13.24 -0.04 -0.11
N LYS A 140 12.35 0.44 0.77
CA LYS A 140 10.92 0.60 0.44
C LYS A 140 10.47 2.04 0.52
N PHE A 141 9.59 2.43 -0.40
CA PHE A 141 8.80 3.65 -0.31
C PHE A 141 7.34 3.28 -0.16
N LEU A 142 6.70 3.75 0.91
CA LEU A 142 5.26 3.67 1.08
C LEU A 142 4.65 4.98 0.64
N LEU A 143 3.72 4.91 -0.30
CA LEU A 143 2.90 6.03 -0.75
C LEU A 143 1.49 5.85 -0.20
N GLY A 144 0.88 6.96 0.19
CA GLY A 144 -0.53 7.00 0.54
C GLY A 144 -1.44 6.94 -0.68
N LYS A 145 -2.75 6.84 -0.46
CA LYS A 145 -3.80 6.80 -1.51
C LYS A 145 -3.82 8.04 -2.40
N ASN A 146 -3.17 9.11 -1.96
CA ASN A 146 -2.99 10.37 -2.65
C ASN A 146 -1.68 10.46 -3.46
N GLY A 147 -0.94 9.36 -3.60
CA GLY A 147 0.32 9.31 -4.36
C GLY A 147 1.52 9.98 -3.68
N LYS A 148 1.38 10.52 -2.45
CA LYS A 148 2.50 11.12 -1.71
C LYS A 148 3.30 10.04 -0.98
N VAL A 149 4.62 10.17 -0.97
CA VAL A 149 5.49 9.34 -0.14
C VAL A 149 5.22 9.66 1.34
N ILE A 150 4.76 8.67 2.09
CA ILE A 150 4.48 8.76 3.53
C ILE A 150 5.59 8.13 4.38
N GLY A 151 6.44 7.31 3.77
CA GLY A 151 7.59 6.73 4.46
C GLY A 151 8.60 6.12 3.51
N ARG A 152 9.87 6.16 3.93
CA ARG A 152 11.01 5.50 3.30
C ARG A 152 11.67 4.60 4.33
N PHE A 153 11.85 3.32 4.00
CA PHE A 153 12.25 2.29 4.94
C PHE A 153 13.50 1.57 4.47
N ALA A 154 14.53 1.60 5.31
CA ALA A 154 15.77 0.89 5.10
C ALA A 154 15.56 -0.64 4.96
N PRO A 155 16.50 -1.35 4.33
CA PRO A 155 16.41 -2.80 4.08
C PRO A 155 16.08 -3.66 5.30
N VAL A 156 16.56 -3.26 6.48
CA VAL A 156 16.35 -4.00 7.74
C VAL A 156 14.88 -4.08 8.16
N PHE A 157 14.04 -3.14 7.72
CA PHE A 157 12.61 -3.15 8.03
C PHE A 157 11.89 -4.10 7.09
N ASP A 158 11.35 -5.18 7.65
CA ASP A 158 10.60 -6.19 6.93
C ASP A 158 9.10 -5.88 6.86
N ALA A 159 8.35 -6.79 6.25
CA ALA A 159 6.90 -6.65 6.08
C ALA A 159 6.12 -6.56 7.40
N SER A 160 6.62 -7.14 8.50
CA SER A 160 5.97 -7.07 9.81
C SER A 160 6.01 -5.65 10.36
N PHE A 161 7.15 -4.95 10.17
CA PHE A 161 7.29 -3.55 10.53
C PHE A 161 6.38 -2.66 9.67
N LEU A 162 6.32 -2.92 8.36
CA LEU A 162 5.49 -2.15 7.43
C LEU A 162 3.98 -2.30 7.70
N ALA A 163 3.55 -3.43 8.25
CA ALA A 163 2.13 -3.75 8.44
C ALA A 163 1.37 -2.65 9.20
N GLY A 164 1.96 -2.08 10.25
CA GLY A 164 1.32 -1.00 11.02
C GLY A 164 1.11 0.29 10.22
N TYR A 165 2.07 0.64 9.35
CA TYR A 165 1.95 1.80 8.46
C TYR A 165 0.91 1.56 7.36
N VAL A 166 0.87 0.34 6.81
CA VAL A 166 -0.13 -0.08 5.84
C VAL A 166 -1.53 -0.04 6.45
N GLU A 167 -1.72 -0.65 7.61
CA GLU A 167 -3.02 -0.66 8.32
C GLU A 167 -3.52 0.76 8.56
N LYS A 168 -2.65 1.65 9.04
CA LYS A 168 -2.97 3.07 9.23
C LYS A 168 -3.42 3.74 7.94
N GLU A 169 -2.69 3.56 6.84
CA GLU A 169 -3.02 4.17 5.54
C GLU A 169 -4.31 3.59 4.93
N LEU A 170 -4.58 2.30 5.18
CA LEU A 170 -5.81 1.65 4.75
C LEU A 170 -7.00 1.99 5.64
N GLY A 171 -6.80 2.69 6.77
CA GLY A 171 -7.85 2.98 7.75
C GLY A 171 -8.28 1.76 8.56
N ILE A 172 -7.45 0.71 8.59
CA ILE A 172 -7.66 -0.49 9.37
C ILE A 172 -7.15 -0.19 10.79
N SER A 173 -8.05 0.17 11.69
CA SER A 173 -7.73 0.18 13.12
C SER A 173 -7.68 -1.27 13.61
N LYS A 174 -6.72 -1.58 14.50
CA LYS A 174 -6.82 -2.81 15.29
C LYS A 174 -8.15 -2.74 16.03
N ARG A 175 -9.09 -3.64 15.72
CA ARG A 175 -10.33 -3.75 16.49
C ARG A 175 -9.93 -3.95 17.94
N SER A 176 -10.36 -3.01 18.79
CA SER A 176 -10.27 -3.22 20.22
C SER A 176 -11.31 -4.28 20.59
N PRO A 177 -10.96 -5.35 21.31
CA PRO A 177 -11.94 -6.30 21.82
C PRO A 177 -13.05 -5.60 22.63
N TRP A 178 -12.70 -4.47 23.28
CA TRP A 178 -13.67 -3.61 23.95
C TRP A 178 -14.66 -2.94 22.99
N ASN A 179 -14.24 -2.54 21.79
CA ASN A 179 -15.16 -1.94 20.82
C ASN A 179 -16.12 -2.99 20.25
N ASP A 180 -15.65 -4.22 20.01
CA ASP A 180 -16.51 -5.32 19.56
C ASP A 180 -17.53 -5.71 20.67
N PHE A 181 -17.09 -5.75 21.93
CA PHE A 181 -17.97 -5.94 23.08
C PHE A 181 -19.02 -4.83 23.20
N VAL A 182 -18.61 -3.57 23.09
CA VAL A 182 -19.53 -2.41 23.15
C VAL A 182 -20.56 -2.47 22.02
N GLU A 183 -20.15 -2.81 20.80
CA GLU A 183 -21.05 -2.93 19.66
C GLU A 183 -22.03 -4.10 19.83
N SER A 184 -21.56 -5.24 20.35
CA SER A 184 -22.41 -6.38 20.70
C SER A 184 -23.44 -6.01 21.77
N ALA A 185 -23.02 -5.33 22.84
CA ALA A 185 -23.91 -4.90 23.92
C ALA A 185 -24.97 -3.89 23.45
N LYS A 186 -24.61 -2.96 22.56
CA LYS A 186 -25.56 -2.01 21.95
C LYS A 186 -26.62 -2.72 21.11
N ASN A 187 -26.22 -3.74 20.34
CA ASN A 187 -27.16 -4.52 19.53
C ASN A 187 -28.14 -5.30 20.40
N GLU A 188 -27.68 -5.95 21.47
CA GLU A 188 -28.57 -6.65 22.42
C GLU A 188 -29.56 -5.70 23.08
N LEU A 189 -29.09 -4.51 23.51
CA LEU A 189 -29.95 -3.50 24.11
C LEU A 189 -31.00 -2.97 23.12
N SER A 190 -30.61 -2.75 21.86
CA SER A 190 -31.53 -2.32 20.79
C SER A 190 -32.62 -3.36 20.51
N ILE A 191 -32.26 -4.64 20.51
CA ILE A 191 -33.22 -5.75 20.35
C ILE A 191 -34.18 -5.79 21.55
N ALA A 192 -33.67 -5.69 22.77
CA ALA A 192 -34.48 -5.71 23.99
C ALA A 192 -35.48 -4.54 24.03
N VAL A 193 -35.03 -3.32 23.71
CA VAL A 193 -35.91 -2.13 23.62
C VAL A 193 -36.99 -2.34 22.57
N SER A 194 -36.65 -2.89 21.40
CA SER A 194 -37.62 -3.16 20.32
C SER A 194 -38.67 -4.19 20.72
N ILE A 195 -38.30 -5.23 21.47
CA ILE A 195 -39.23 -6.25 21.99
C ILE A 195 -40.19 -5.62 23.01
N VAL A 196 -39.67 -4.88 23.99
CA VAL A 196 -40.49 -4.24 25.03
C VAL A 196 -41.44 -3.23 24.39
N PHE A 197 -40.96 -2.41 23.46
CA PHE A 197 -41.79 -1.45 22.75
C PHE A 197 -42.91 -2.14 21.94
N GLY A 198 -42.62 -3.27 21.28
CA GLY A 198 -43.63 -4.08 20.60
C GLY A 198 -44.68 -4.69 21.54
N ILE A 199 -44.28 -5.13 22.73
CA ILE A 199 -45.20 -5.63 23.77
C ILE A 199 -46.10 -4.50 24.27
N VAL A 200 -45.53 -3.33 24.58
CA VAL A 200 -46.29 -2.16 25.03
C VAL A 200 -47.31 -1.71 23.98
N ILE A 201 -46.93 -1.68 22.70
CA ILE A 201 -47.86 -1.36 21.61
C ILE A 201 -49.02 -2.35 21.56
N LYS A 202 -48.74 -3.66 21.60
CA LYS A 202 -49.79 -4.70 21.62
C LYS A 202 -50.69 -4.58 22.83
N PHE A 203 -50.12 -4.25 24.00
CA PHE A 203 -50.89 -4.08 25.22
C PHE A 203 -51.81 -2.88 25.12
N VAL A 204 -51.32 -1.71 24.69
CA VAL A 204 -52.15 -0.51 24.47
C VAL A 204 -53.27 -0.79 23.46
N GLN A 205 -53.00 -1.52 22.37
CA GLN A 205 -54.03 -1.90 21.39
C GLN A 205 -55.14 -2.79 21.96
N LEU A 206 -54.90 -3.54 23.03
CA LEU A 206 -55.91 -4.37 23.70
C LEU A 206 -56.86 -3.54 24.59
N PHE A 207 -56.44 -2.36 25.06
CA PHE A 207 -57.23 -1.49 25.94
C PHE A 207 -57.90 -0.30 25.23
N VAL A 208 -57.66 -0.13 23.93
CA VAL A 208 -58.27 0.92 23.09
C VAL A 208 -59.43 0.36 22.23
N LYS A 209 -60.10 -0.70 22.69
CA LYS A 209 -61.32 -1.24 22.08
C LYS A 209 -62.52 -1.05 22.97
#